data_AF-R6RZQ1-F1
#
_entry.id   AF-R6RZQ1-F1
#
_cell.length_a   1.000
_cell.length_b   1.000
_cell.length_c   1.000
_cell.angle_alpha   90.00
_cell.angle_beta   90.00
_cell.angle_gamma   90.00
#
_symmetry.space_group_name_H-M   'P 1'
#
loop_
_entity.id
_entity.type
_entity.pdbx_description
1 polymer ?
#
loop_
_entity_poly.entity_id
_entity_poly.type
_entity_poly.pdbx_seq_one_letter_code
_entity_poly.pdbx_strand_id
1 'polypeptide(L)'
;MKTQKRTVYVMIILSILCAGLYAICVFLWKTDEASTCSSIKTYISNIILGLLGSSVISGIVAFIMYLQNRKDTLEKYIFKYHELTTHCDKYMDIKDYRERKDWFDDFVKYVRDLETIWSDIGFLFDIHKYRNLLKSFADYYNDFIYLTENDYRLLGENISEAQKQKISEEIDRIVIDKKRIKKRASTHIVRYNRFIDDMASVNNAINNIYNNEKPKYIRFNKSLVTKDNFVILDDDLEKYAKKMIELMKETGETNIELDIPEKVCKKLIDADYISSYTNGKSDLRKVNCQFILYHYFELKKRCIDI
;
A
#
# COMPACT_ATOMS: atom_id res chain seq x y z
N MET A 1 7.08 -19.85 5.23
CA MET A 1 5.89 -19.11 5.68
C MET A 1 4.71 -19.12 4.69
N LYS A 2 4.85 -18.74 3.40
CA LYS A 2 3.72 -18.73 2.44
C LYS A 2 3.03 -20.10 2.26
N THR A 3 3.80 -21.19 2.24
CA THR A 3 3.27 -22.57 2.12
C THR A 3 2.48 -22.99 3.37
N GLN A 4 2.98 -22.69 4.57
CA GLN A 4 2.27 -22.95 5.83
C GLN A 4 0.95 -22.15 5.94
N LYS A 5 0.95 -20.87 5.55
CA LYS A 5 -0.28 -20.06 5.49
C LYS A 5 -1.31 -20.72 4.57
N ARG A 6 -0.91 -21.11 3.35
CA ARG A 6 -1.78 -21.81 2.39
C ARG A 6 -2.33 -23.13 2.95
N THR A 7 -1.51 -23.92 3.62
CA THR A 7 -1.94 -25.17 4.28
C THR A 7 -3.02 -24.89 5.33
N VAL A 8 -2.84 -23.87 6.17
CA VAL A 8 -3.84 -23.49 7.18
C VAL A 8 -5.17 -23.09 6.55
N TYR A 9 -5.16 -22.27 5.49
CA TYR A 9 -6.38 -21.89 4.77
C TYR A 9 -7.07 -23.10 4.11
N VAL A 10 -6.29 -23.98 3.47
CA VAL A 10 -6.82 -25.19 2.84
C VAL A 10 -7.45 -26.12 3.88
N MET A 11 -6.83 -26.27 5.06
CA MET A 11 -7.39 -27.05 6.15
C MET A 11 -8.71 -26.46 6.65
N ILE A 12 -8.81 -25.14 6.83
CA ILE A 12 -10.08 -24.48 7.23
C ILE A 12 -11.18 -24.71 6.18
N ILE A 13 -10.86 -24.55 4.89
CA ILE A 13 -11.82 -24.75 3.80
C ILE A 13 -12.28 -26.21 3.73
N LEU A 14 -11.34 -27.16 3.80
CA LEU A 14 -11.64 -28.59 3.80
C LEU A 14 -12.49 -28.99 5.01
N SER A 15 -12.25 -28.41 6.19
CA SER A 15 -13.07 -28.64 7.37
C SER A 15 -14.52 -28.17 7.18
N ILE A 16 -14.71 -27.01 6.55
CA ILE A 16 -16.05 -26.49 6.20
C ILE A 16 -16.73 -27.39 5.16
N LEU A 17 -15.99 -27.83 4.13
CA LEU A 17 -16.52 -28.73 3.10
C LEU A 17 -16.94 -30.08 3.68
N CYS A 18 -16.15 -30.66 4.58
CA CYS A 18 -16.49 -31.89 5.30
C CYS A 18 -17.75 -31.71 6.16
N ALA A 19 -17.88 -30.58 6.88
CA ALA A 19 -19.09 -30.27 7.65
C ALA A 19 -20.32 -30.15 6.74
N GLY A 20 -20.18 -29.52 5.57
CA GLY A 20 -21.24 -29.42 4.56
C GLY A 20 -21.64 -30.79 3.98
N LEU A 21 -20.66 -31.62 3.61
CA LEU A 21 -20.90 -32.98 3.13
C LEU A 21 -21.63 -33.84 4.17
N TYR A 22 -21.28 -33.69 5.45
CA TYR A 22 -22.02 -34.38 6.50
C TYR A 22 -23.46 -33.91 6.63
N ALA A 23 -23.71 -32.59 6.62
CA ALA A 23 -25.07 -32.08 6.68
C ALA A 23 -25.91 -32.65 5.52
N ILE A 24 -25.35 -32.68 4.30
CA ILE A 24 -25.97 -33.33 3.13
C ILE A 24 -26.26 -34.81 3.41
N CYS A 25 -25.30 -35.56 3.96
CA CYS A 25 -25.48 -36.98 4.27
C CYS A 25 -26.51 -37.21 5.39
N VAL A 26 -26.61 -36.37 6.41
CA VAL A 26 -27.60 -36.56 7.49
C VAL A 26 -29.00 -36.16 7.05
N PHE A 27 -29.13 -35.05 6.31
CA PHE A 27 -30.44 -34.51 5.94
C PHE A 27 -31.06 -35.18 4.70
N LEU A 28 -30.27 -35.60 3.71
CA LEU A 28 -30.78 -36.28 2.52
C LEU A 28 -30.84 -37.81 2.68
N TRP A 29 -30.02 -38.38 3.58
CA TRP A 29 -29.94 -39.83 3.79
C TRP A 29 -30.76 -40.24 5.01
N LYS A 30 -32.06 -39.90 5.00
CA LYS A 30 -33.00 -40.45 5.99
C LYS A 30 -33.07 -41.97 5.79
N THR A 31 -32.63 -42.73 6.79
CA THR A 31 -32.68 -44.19 6.76
C THR A 31 -34.11 -44.67 7.01
N ASP A 32 -34.82 -45.09 5.97
CA ASP A 32 -36.02 -45.92 6.16
C ASP A 32 -35.58 -47.29 6.68
N GLU A 33 -36.03 -47.63 7.89
CA GLU A 33 -35.69 -48.87 8.61
C GLU A 33 -36.13 -50.15 7.86
N ALA A 34 -37.03 -50.03 6.88
CA ALA A 34 -37.57 -51.14 6.10
C ALA A 34 -36.73 -51.57 4.88
N SER A 35 -35.60 -50.91 4.61
CA SER A 35 -34.76 -51.16 3.43
C SER A 35 -33.66 -52.19 3.71
N THR A 36 -33.50 -53.20 2.85
CA THR A 36 -32.42 -54.22 2.88
C THR A 36 -31.00 -53.64 2.82
N CYS A 37 -30.87 -52.34 2.53
CA CYS A 37 -29.62 -51.59 2.46
C CYS A 37 -29.33 -50.79 3.75
N SER A 38 -30.14 -50.92 4.81
CA SER A 38 -29.99 -50.11 6.03
C SER A 38 -28.64 -50.35 6.72
N SER A 39 -28.13 -51.58 6.78
CA SER A 39 -26.85 -51.92 7.39
C SER A 39 -25.66 -51.25 6.69
N ILE A 40 -25.69 -51.18 5.36
CA ILE A 40 -24.65 -50.54 4.54
C ILE A 40 -24.72 -49.02 4.74
N LYS A 41 -25.92 -48.45 4.77
CA LYS A 41 -26.13 -47.02 5.03
C LYS A 41 -25.63 -46.61 6.42
N THR A 42 -25.90 -47.41 7.46
CA THR A 42 -25.42 -47.18 8.83
C THR A 42 -23.90 -47.29 8.94
N TYR A 43 -23.28 -48.25 8.25
CA TYR A 43 -21.82 -48.38 8.20
C TYR A 43 -21.15 -47.15 7.55
N ILE A 44 -21.68 -46.68 6.41
CA ILE A 44 -21.20 -45.48 5.72
C ILE A 44 -21.40 -44.23 6.60
N SER A 45 -22.55 -44.12 7.27
CA SER A 45 -22.82 -43.02 8.21
C SER A 45 -21.79 -42.95 9.35
N ASN A 46 -21.44 -44.09 9.94
CA ASN A 46 -20.44 -44.15 11.02
C ASN A 46 -19.03 -43.76 10.54
N ILE A 47 -18.64 -44.13 9.31
CA ILE A 47 -17.38 -43.69 8.70
C ILE A 47 -17.38 -42.16 8.51
N ILE A 48 -18.47 -41.60 7.99
CA ILE A 48 -18.60 -40.15 7.80
C ILE A 48 -18.54 -39.41 9.15
N LEU A 49 -19.12 -39.99 10.20
CA LEU A 49 -19.09 -39.45 11.56
C LEU A 49 -17.67 -39.45 12.15
N GLY A 50 -16.88 -40.50 11.89
CA GLY A 50 -15.46 -40.55 12.26
C GLY A 50 -14.61 -39.52 11.49
N LEU A 51 -14.85 -39.35 10.19
CA LEU A 51 -14.18 -38.35 9.35
C LEU A 51 -14.51 -36.91 9.75
N LEU A 52 -15.71 -36.65 10.27
CA LEU A 52 -16.04 -35.36 10.86
C LEU A 52 -15.25 -35.07 12.12
N GLY A 53 -15.11 -36.04 13.02
CA GLY A 53 -14.37 -35.84 14.26
C GLY A 53 -12.96 -35.33 13.98
N SER A 54 -12.26 -35.95 13.03
CA SER A 54 -10.92 -35.51 12.61
C SER A 54 -10.94 -34.17 11.85
N SER A 55 -11.96 -33.92 11.04
CA SER A 55 -12.15 -32.67 10.30
C SER A 55 -12.42 -31.46 11.22
N VAL A 56 -13.19 -31.65 12.29
CA VAL A 56 -13.49 -30.62 13.30
C VAL A 56 -12.22 -30.29 14.10
N ILE A 57 -11.50 -31.31 14.57
CA ILE A 57 -10.25 -31.11 15.33
C ILE A 57 -9.21 -30.40 14.46
N SER A 58 -9.01 -30.83 13.23
CA SER A 58 -8.09 -30.17 12.29
C SER A 58 -8.53 -28.73 11.97
N GLY A 59 -9.83 -28.48 11.85
CA GLY A 59 -10.38 -27.14 11.67
C GLY A 59 -10.10 -26.21 12.84
N ILE A 60 -10.27 -26.69 14.08
CA ILE A 60 -9.94 -25.94 15.31
C ILE A 60 -8.46 -25.60 15.36
N VAL A 61 -7.58 -26.58 15.12
CA VAL A 61 -6.12 -26.37 15.13
C VAL A 61 -5.72 -25.36 14.04
N ALA A 62 -6.25 -25.50 12.83
CA ALA A 62 -5.99 -24.57 11.74
C ALA A 62 -6.49 -23.15 12.08
N PHE A 63 -7.64 -23.02 12.73
CA PHE A 63 -8.16 -21.73 13.17
C PHE A 63 -7.28 -21.07 14.23
N ILE A 64 -6.79 -21.82 15.22
CA ILE A 64 -5.84 -21.31 16.23
C ILE A 64 -4.54 -20.87 15.56
N MET A 65 -3.97 -21.69 14.67
CA MET A 65 -2.76 -21.34 13.91
C MET A 65 -2.96 -20.10 13.05
N TYR A 66 -4.15 -19.94 12.44
CA TYR A 66 -4.52 -18.75 11.71
C TYR A 66 -4.50 -17.50 12.60
N LEU A 67 -5.14 -17.55 13.77
CA LEU A 67 -5.20 -16.43 14.70
C LEU A 67 -3.81 -16.02 15.18
N GLN A 68 -2.96 -16.99 15.51
CA GLN A 68 -1.57 -16.74 15.92
C GLN A 68 -0.76 -16.11 14.79
N ASN A 69 -0.75 -16.71 13.60
CA ASN A 69 0.02 -16.17 12.47
C ASN A 69 -0.45 -14.75 12.07
N ARG A 70 -1.75 -14.47 12.16
CA ARG A 70 -2.28 -13.12 11.94
C ARG A 70 -1.77 -12.16 13.01
N LYS A 71 -1.81 -12.55 14.28
CA LYS A 71 -1.31 -11.77 15.42
C LYS A 71 0.17 -11.44 15.24
N ASP A 72 1.01 -12.43 14.96
CA ASP A 72 2.45 -12.25 14.74
C ASP A 72 2.74 -11.30 13.57
N THR A 73 1.96 -11.40 12.48
CA THR A 73 2.15 -10.51 11.32
C THR A 73 1.69 -9.07 11.62
N LEU A 74 0.61 -8.90 12.39
CA LEU A 74 0.15 -7.58 12.86
C LEU A 74 1.13 -6.95 13.84
N GLU A 75 1.76 -7.72 14.73
CA GLU A 75 2.81 -7.20 15.63
C GLU A 75 4.00 -6.68 14.85
N LYS A 76 4.44 -7.43 13.82
CA LYS A 76 5.48 -6.95 12.89
C LYS A 76 5.07 -5.65 12.21
N TYR A 77 3.82 -5.53 11.79
CA TYR A 77 3.30 -4.31 11.17
C TYR A 77 3.32 -3.14 12.16
N ILE A 78 2.83 -3.32 13.39
CA ILE A 78 2.83 -2.29 14.45
C ILE A 78 4.26 -1.83 14.75
N PHE A 79 5.17 -2.77 14.95
CA PHE A 79 6.57 -2.46 15.23
C PHE A 79 7.20 -1.68 14.08
N LYS A 80 7.00 -2.12 12.83
CA LYS A 80 7.57 -1.45 11.67
C LYS A 80 6.97 -0.07 11.40
N TYR A 81 5.67 0.08 11.64
CA TYR A 81 5.00 1.37 11.61
C TYR A 81 5.56 2.32 12.68
N HIS A 82 5.84 1.82 13.88
CA HIS A 82 6.46 2.62 14.93
C HIS A 82 7.89 3.06 14.56
N GLU A 83 8.71 2.18 14.00
CA GLU A 83 10.03 2.54 13.46
C GLU A 83 9.92 3.64 12.40
N LEU A 84 9.00 3.49 11.43
CA LEU A 84 8.76 4.48 10.38
C LEU A 84 8.36 5.84 10.97
N THR A 85 7.39 5.89 11.88
CA THR A 85 6.95 7.15 12.50
C THR A 85 8.04 7.81 13.33
N THR A 86 8.85 7.04 14.05
CA THR A 86 10.00 7.54 14.82
C THR A 86 11.08 8.11 13.88
N HIS A 87 11.31 7.47 12.74
CA HIS A 87 12.18 7.99 11.70
C HIS A 87 11.65 9.29 11.10
N CYS A 88 10.32 9.36 10.88
CA CYS A 88 9.65 10.56 10.36
C CYS A 88 9.68 11.74 11.32
N ASP A 89 9.64 11.51 12.64
CA ASP A 89 9.68 12.57 13.66
C ASP A 89 10.94 13.44 13.52
N LYS A 90 12.08 12.80 13.22
CA LYS A 90 13.38 13.45 13.04
C LYS A 90 13.48 14.34 11.81
N TYR A 91 12.53 14.27 10.87
CA TYR A 91 12.61 14.95 9.58
C TYR A 91 12.90 16.46 9.71
N MET A 92 12.24 17.14 10.65
CA MET A 92 12.37 18.58 10.82
C MET A 92 13.71 19.02 11.43
N ASP A 93 14.47 18.09 12.01
CA ASP A 93 15.77 18.36 12.63
C ASP A 93 16.92 18.30 11.62
N ILE A 94 16.68 17.76 10.42
CA ILE A 94 17.70 17.53 9.40
C ILE A 94 18.00 18.82 8.64
N LYS A 95 19.25 19.28 8.77
CA LYS A 95 19.73 20.52 8.15
C LYS A 95 20.64 20.30 6.94
N ASP A 96 21.40 19.21 6.93
CA ASP A 96 22.33 18.88 5.84
C ASP A 96 21.62 18.08 4.73
N TYR A 97 21.89 18.41 3.47
CA TYR A 97 21.36 17.69 2.31
C TYR A 97 21.82 16.23 2.24
N ARG A 98 23.06 15.93 2.67
CA ARG A 98 23.56 14.54 2.70
C ARG A 98 22.77 13.70 3.70
N GLU A 99 22.57 14.24 4.89
CA GLU A 99 21.74 13.60 5.92
C GLU A 99 20.29 13.46 5.48
N ARG A 100 19.75 14.42 4.71
CA ARG A 100 18.41 14.31 4.11
C ARG A 100 18.29 13.15 3.14
N LYS A 101 19.31 12.94 2.30
CA LYS A 101 19.35 11.81 1.37
C LYS A 101 19.45 10.48 2.10
N ASP A 102 20.37 10.36 3.06
CA ASP A 102 20.52 9.14 3.87
C ASP A 102 19.22 8.82 4.62
N TRP A 103 18.57 9.85 5.18
CA TRP A 103 17.26 9.71 5.80
C TRP A 103 16.19 9.21 4.82
N PHE A 104 16.18 9.70 3.57
CA PHE A 104 15.24 9.25 2.56
C PHE A 104 15.48 7.79 2.15
N ASP A 105 16.73 7.39 1.97
CA ASP A 105 17.08 6.00 1.63
C ASP A 105 16.61 5.03 2.73
N ASP A 106 16.75 5.40 4.00
CA ASP A 106 16.21 4.62 5.12
C ASP A 106 14.68 4.68 5.19
N PHE A 107 14.08 5.84 4.94
CA PHE A 107 12.62 6.00 4.85
C PHE A 107 12.02 5.04 3.81
N VAL A 108 12.61 4.96 2.61
CA VAL A 108 12.17 4.03 1.55
C VAL A 108 12.21 2.59 2.04
N LYS A 109 13.27 2.16 2.74
CA LYS A 109 13.35 0.81 3.31
C LYS A 109 12.22 0.56 4.31
N TYR A 110 11.96 1.49 5.22
CA TYR A 110 10.87 1.37 6.19
C TYR A 110 9.50 1.21 5.52
N VAL A 111 9.22 1.99 4.48
CA VAL A 111 7.96 1.93 3.73
C VAL A 111 7.83 0.62 2.95
N ARG A 112 8.89 0.16 2.29
CA ARG A 112 8.89 -1.12 1.55
C ARG A 112 8.72 -2.33 2.45
N ASP A 113 9.34 -2.32 3.63
CA ASP A 113 9.11 -3.36 4.63
C ASP A 113 7.65 -3.35 5.10
N LEU A 114 7.09 -2.17 5.40
CA LEU A 114 5.70 -2.02 5.78
C LEU A 114 4.76 -2.53 4.66
N GLU A 115 5.09 -2.23 3.40
CA GLU A 115 4.38 -2.69 2.21
C GLU A 115 4.33 -4.21 2.14
N THR A 116 5.50 -4.83 2.31
CA THR A 116 5.66 -6.28 2.31
C THR A 116 4.86 -6.92 3.43
N ILE A 117 4.95 -6.37 4.64
CA ILE A 117 4.26 -6.91 5.82
C ILE A 117 2.74 -6.84 5.64
N TRP A 118 2.16 -5.69 5.24
CA TRP A 118 0.70 -5.59 5.11
C TRP A 118 0.16 -6.51 4.01
N SER A 119 0.92 -6.68 2.93
CA SER A 119 0.55 -7.58 1.82
C SER A 119 0.45 -9.05 2.27
N ASP A 120 1.23 -9.41 3.29
CA ASP A 120 1.34 -10.75 3.87
C ASP A 120 0.32 -11.01 5.00
N ILE A 121 -0.38 -9.99 5.50
CA ILE A 121 -1.40 -10.15 6.55
C ILE A 121 -2.62 -10.85 5.97
N GLY A 122 -2.97 -11.98 6.59
CA GLY A 122 -4.12 -12.78 6.23
C GLY A 122 -5.36 -12.45 7.07
N PHE A 123 -6.44 -12.02 6.42
CA PHE A 123 -7.74 -11.87 7.05
C PHE A 123 -8.68 -12.98 6.54
N LEU A 124 -9.44 -13.63 7.43
CA LEU A 124 -10.54 -14.55 7.07
C LEU A 124 -11.88 -13.81 6.98
N PHE A 125 -12.07 -12.79 7.82
CA PHE A 125 -13.28 -11.98 7.92
C PHE A 125 -12.95 -10.51 7.64
N ASP A 126 -13.89 -9.78 7.01
CA ASP A 126 -13.75 -8.35 6.67
C ASP A 126 -12.44 -8.00 5.93
N ILE A 127 -11.96 -8.92 5.09
CA ILE A 127 -10.65 -8.87 4.41
C ILE A 127 -10.43 -7.53 3.73
N HIS A 128 -11.41 -7.10 2.93
CA HIS A 128 -11.30 -5.88 2.15
C HIS A 128 -11.19 -4.65 3.04
N LYS A 129 -11.93 -4.59 4.15
CA LYS A 129 -11.96 -3.41 5.02
C LYS A 129 -10.61 -3.20 5.72
N TYR A 130 -10.12 -4.22 6.42
CA TYR A 130 -8.87 -4.12 7.19
C TYR A 130 -7.66 -4.01 6.28
N ARG A 131 -7.64 -4.78 5.19
CA ARG A 131 -6.54 -4.73 4.22
C ARG A 131 -6.46 -3.38 3.53
N ASN A 132 -7.59 -2.81 3.09
CA ASN A 132 -7.58 -1.49 2.46
C ASN A 132 -7.16 -0.39 3.43
N LEU A 133 -7.52 -0.50 4.72
CA LEU A 133 -7.09 0.46 5.73
C LEU A 133 -5.57 0.40 5.94
N LEU A 134 -4.99 -0.79 6.17
CA LEU A 134 -3.54 -0.93 6.35
C LEU A 134 -2.76 -0.54 5.08
N LYS A 135 -3.31 -0.85 3.91
CA LYS A 135 -2.79 -0.40 2.62
C LYS A 135 -2.81 1.12 2.51
N SER A 136 -3.89 1.79 2.94
CA SER A 136 -3.99 3.26 2.86
C SER A 136 -2.93 3.97 3.70
N PHE A 137 -2.53 3.39 4.84
CA PHE A 137 -1.42 3.92 5.64
C PHE A 137 -0.09 3.81 4.89
N ALA A 138 0.20 2.65 4.28
CA ALA A 138 1.41 2.46 3.49
C ALA A 138 1.42 3.33 2.22
N ASP A 139 0.29 3.43 1.52
CA ASP A 139 0.10 4.26 0.33
C ASP A 139 0.40 5.75 0.61
N TYR A 140 0.05 6.25 1.80
CA TYR A 140 0.34 7.64 2.19
C TYR A 140 1.82 7.96 2.29
N TYR A 141 2.64 7.03 2.80
CA TYR A 141 4.09 7.22 2.82
C TYR A 141 4.72 6.94 1.44
N ASN A 142 4.15 6.00 0.68
CA ASN A 142 4.54 5.77 -0.72
C ASN A 142 4.30 7.00 -1.60
N ASP A 143 3.22 7.76 -1.37
CA ASP A 143 2.96 9.01 -2.07
C ASP A 143 4.14 9.98 -1.94
N PHE A 144 4.73 10.08 -0.75
CA PHE A 144 5.93 10.90 -0.56
C PHE A 144 7.09 10.42 -1.43
N ILE A 145 7.38 9.11 -1.43
CA ILE A 145 8.43 8.51 -2.28
C ILE A 145 8.18 8.89 -3.73
N TYR A 146 6.96 8.66 -4.23
CA TYR A 146 6.63 8.88 -5.64
C TYR A 146 6.75 10.35 -6.05
N LEU A 147 6.43 11.27 -5.13
CA LEU A 147 6.54 12.71 -5.34
C LEU A 147 7.99 13.20 -5.31
N THR A 148 8.89 12.59 -4.52
CA THR A 148 10.20 13.19 -4.20
C THR A 148 11.42 12.35 -4.60
N GLU A 149 11.26 11.13 -5.13
CA GLU A 149 12.40 10.25 -5.42
C GLU A 149 13.42 10.86 -6.39
N ASN A 150 12.95 11.56 -7.43
CA ASN A 150 13.85 12.28 -8.34
C ASN A 150 14.56 13.43 -7.64
N ASP A 151 13.87 14.18 -6.79
CA ASP A 151 14.42 15.31 -6.04
C ASP A 151 15.53 14.86 -5.09
N TYR A 152 15.31 13.79 -4.32
CA TYR A 152 16.32 13.23 -3.44
C TYR A 152 17.51 12.65 -4.21
N ARG A 153 17.28 12.08 -5.40
CA ARG A 153 18.36 11.66 -6.30
C ARG A 153 19.22 12.87 -6.70
N LEU A 154 18.60 13.97 -7.12
CA LEU A 154 19.27 15.21 -7.53
C LEU A 154 20.03 15.88 -6.38
N LEU A 155 19.54 15.81 -5.14
CA LEU A 155 20.27 16.30 -3.96
C LEU A 155 21.63 15.61 -3.76
N GLY A 156 21.75 14.35 -4.23
CA GLY A 156 22.99 13.59 -4.21
C GLY A 156 23.95 13.89 -5.38
N GLU A 157 23.53 14.68 -6.37
CA GLU A 157 24.32 15.01 -7.55
C GLU A 157 25.15 16.30 -7.34
N ASN A 158 26.13 16.53 -8.22
CA ASN A 158 26.98 17.72 -8.16
C ASN A 158 26.28 18.93 -8.81
N ILE A 159 25.23 19.41 -8.14
CA ILE A 159 24.45 20.59 -8.53
C ILE A 159 24.74 21.78 -7.60
N SER A 160 24.34 22.99 -8.03
CA SER A 160 24.60 24.21 -7.25
C SER A 160 23.84 24.22 -5.92
N GLU A 161 24.40 24.87 -4.89
CA GLU A 161 23.75 24.99 -3.57
C GLU A 161 22.40 25.71 -3.64
N ALA A 162 22.24 26.69 -4.54
CA ALA A 162 20.96 27.35 -4.77
C ALA A 162 19.89 26.37 -5.31
N GLN A 163 20.27 25.42 -6.15
CA GLN A 163 19.36 24.38 -6.64
C GLN A 163 19.02 23.38 -5.53
N LYS A 164 19.99 22.94 -4.73
CA LYS A 164 19.72 22.04 -3.58
C LYS A 164 18.77 22.67 -2.57
N GLN A 165 18.95 23.96 -2.29
CA GLN A 165 18.05 24.73 -1.42
C GLN A 165 16.63 24.77 -1.99
N LYS A 166 16.48 25.08 -3.29
CA LYS A 166 15.18 25.11 -3.96
C LYS A 166 14.47 23.74 -3.88
N ILE A 167 15.17 22.66 -4.23
CA ILE A 167 14.63 21.29 -4.16
C ILE A 167 14.20 20.96 -2.73
N SER A 168 15.03 21.28 -1.74
CA SER A 168 14.70 21.02 -0.33
C SER A 168 13.48 21.81 0.15
N GLU A 169 13.32 23.05 -0.31
CA GLU A 169 12.12 23.84 -0.03
C GLU A 169 10.86 23.29 -0.69
N GLU A 170 10.98 22.69 -1.88
CA GLU A 170 9.88 22.02 -2.58
C GLU A 170 9.45 20.75 -1.83
N ILE A 171 10.40 19.89 -1.43
CA ILE A 171 10.15 18.72 -0.59
C ILE A 171 9.50 19.15 0.75
N ASP A 172 10.05 20.16 1.42
CA ASP A 172 9.54 20.65 2.71
C ASP A 172 8.07 21.11 2.60
N ARG A 173 7.64 21.67 1.46
CA ARG A 173 6.23 22.10 1.27
C ARG A 173 5.25 20.93 1.25
N ILE A 174 5.69 19.73 0.90
CA ILE A 174 4.85 18.54 0.87
C ILE A 174 4.51 18.08 2.30
N VAL A 175 5.52 18.09 3.17
CA VAL A 175 5.46 17.43 4.49
C VAL A 175 5.37 18.39 5.68
N ILE A 176 5.76 19.66 5.51
CA ILE A 176 5.68 20.68 6.56
C ILE A 176 4.48 21.58 6.30
N ASP A 177 3.43 21.42 7.11
CA ASP A 177 2.32 22.36 7.14
C ASP A 177 2.66 23.58 8.01
N LYS A 178 2.27 24.77 7.57
CA LYS A 178 2.56 26.04 8.26
C LYS A 178 1.25 26.71 8.66
N LYS A 179 0.86 26.57 9.92
CA LYS A 179 -0.34 27.24 10.44
C LYS A 179 0.02 28.59 11.05
N ARG A 180 -0.66 29.64 10.60
CA ARG A 180 -0.61 30.96 11.23
C ARG A 180 -1.62 31.01 12.37
N ILE A 181 -1.14 31.13 13.60
CA ILE A 181 -1.98 31.30 14.79
C ILE A 181 -1.86 32.75 15.23
N LYS A 182 -2.97 33.50 15.12
CA LYS A 182 -3.09 34.82 15.73
C LYS A 182 -3.53 34.67 17.18
N LYS A 183 -2.74 35.16 18.12
CA LYS A 183 -3.13 35.32 19.53
C LYS A 183 -2.94 36.79 19.91
N ARG A 184 -4.06 37.47 20.17
CA ARG A 184 -4.08 38.90 20.54
C ARG A 184 -3.31 39.76 19.52
N ALA A 185 -2.21 40.40 19.92
CA ALA A 185 -1.38 41.28 19.10
C ALA A 185 -0.22 40.57 18.38
N SER A 186 0.00 39.27 18.60
CA SER A 186 1.07 38.51 17.95
C SER A 186 0.53 37.47 16.96
N THR A 187 1.24 37.34 15.84
CA THR A 187 1.04 36.24 14.88
C THR A 187 2.22 35.29 15.02
N HIS A 188 1.95 34.04 15.38
CA HIS A 188 2.96 32.98 15.42
C HIS A 188 2.75 32.02 14.25
N ILE A 189 3.84 31.56 13.64
CA ILE A 189 3.82 30.50 12.63
C ILE A 189 4.25 29.23 13.33
N VAL A 190 3.36 28.23 13.36
CA VAL A 190 3.69 26.89 13.85
C VAL A 190 3.87 25.98 12.64
N ARG A 191 4.96 25.21 12.64
CA ARG A 191 5.27 24.20 11.62
C ARG A 191 4.86 22.82 12.16
N TYR A 192 4.12 22.06 11.37
CA TYR A 192 3.65 20.72 11.72
C TYR A 192 4.19 19.70 10.72
N ASN A 193 4.68 18.58 11.24
CA ASN A 193 5.12 17.46 10.42
C ASN A 193 3.91 16.57 10.06
N ARG A 194 3.53 16.59 8.78
CA ARG A 194 2.39 15.83 8.27
C ARG A 194 2.56 14.32 8.41
N PHE A 195 3.78 13.80 8.50
CA PHE A 195 4.00 12.36 8.67
C PHE A 195 3.46 11.79 9.99
N ILE A 196 3.38 12.61 11.03
CA ILE A 196 3.06 12.18 12.40
C ILE A 196 1.77 12.79 12.96
N ASP A 197 1.12 13.71 12.23
CA ASP A 197 -0.05 14.47 12.68
C ASP A 197 -1.24 13.59 13.11
N ASP A 198 -1.41 12.41 12.51
CA ASP A 198 -2.51 11.46 12.83
C ASP A 198 -2.04 10.17 13.53
N MET A 199 -0.80 10.12 14.00
CA MET A 199 -0.20 8.89 14.54
C MET A 199 -1.07 8.24 15.63
N ALA A 200 -1.69 9.04 16.51
CA ALA A 200 -2.57 8.54 17.56
C ALA A 200 -3.82 7.83 17.00
N SER A 201 -4.45 8.42 15.98
CA SER A 201 -5.64 7.86 15.32
C SER A 201 -5.30 6.58 14.57
N VAL A 202 -4.16 6.56 13.86
CA VAL A 202 -3.67 5.38 13.14
C VAL A 202 -3.33 4.25 14.10
N ASN A 203 -2.59 4.53 15.18
CA ASN A 203 -2.24 3.55 16.21
C ASN A 203 -3.50 2.94 16.86
N ASN A 204 -4.50 3.77 17.16
CA ASN A 204 -5.77 3.29 17.68
C ASN A 204 -6.47 2.35 16.66
N ALA A 205 -6.46 2.71 15.37
CA ALA A 205 -6.99 1.86 14.31
C ALA A 205 -6.34 0.49 14.26
N ILE A 206 -5.00 0.46 14.27
CA ILE A 206 -4.22 -0.78 14.21
C ILE A 206 -4.47 -1.62 15.47
N ASN A 207 -4.51 -1.00 16.65
CA ASN A 207 -4.80 -1.69 17.91
C ASN A 207 -6.21 -2.31 17.92
N ASN A 208 -7.21 -1.62 17.37
CA ASN A 208 -8.56 -2.18 17.23
C ASN A 208 -8.56 -3.43 16.33
N ILE A 209 -7.82 -3.40 15.21
CA ILE A 209 -7.65 -4.56 14.33
C ILE A 209 -6.98 -5.72 15.09
N TYR A 210 -5.93 -5.43 15.84
CA TYR A 210 -5.19 -6.41 16.63
C TYR A 210 -6.06 -7.08 17.70
N ASN A 211 -6.88 -6.31 18.40
CA ASN A 211 -7.79 -6.79 19.45
C ASN A 211 -9.09 -7.42 18.91
N ASN A 212 -9.31 -7.44 17.59
CA ASN A 212 -10.58 -7.82 16.94
C ASN A 212 -11.77 -6.95 17.37
N GLU A 213 -11.51 -5.73 17.80
CA GLU A 213 -12.56 -4.76 18.08
C GLU A 213 -13.07 -4.21 16.75
N LYS A 214 -14.40 -4.04 16.61
CA LYS A 214 -14.95 -3.36 15.43
C LYS A 214 -14.36 -1.95 15.42
N PRO A 215 -13.50 -1.58 14.44
CA PRO A 215 -13.03 -0.22 14.40
C PRO A 215 -14.26 0.65 14.20
N LYS A 216 -14.49 1.60 15.11
CA LYS A 216 -15.28 2.80 14.80
C LYS A 216 -14.75 3.31 13.46
N TYR A 217 -15.64 3.79 12.59
CA TYR A 217 -15.35 4.15 11.19
C TYR A 217 -14.06 4.99 11.08
N ILE A 218 -12.90 4.37 10.86
CA ILE A 218 -11.63 5.07 10.66
C ILE A 218 -11.45 5.10 9.16
N ARG A 219 -11.90 6.20 8.55
CA ARG A 219 -11.52 6.56 7.19
C ARG A 219 -10.20 7.29 7.27
N PHE A 220 -9.15 6.70 6.75
CA PHE A 220 -7.88 7.37 6.54
C PHE A 220 -7.92 8.06 5.18
N ASN A 221 -8.47 9.28 5.18
CA ASN A 221 -8.65 10.11 3.97
C ASN A 221 -7.56 11.19 3.90
N LYS A 222 -6.31 10.82 4.20
CA LYS A 222 -5.17 11.73 4.05
C LYS A 222 -4.41 11.35 2.78
N SER A 223 -3.98 12.37 2.04
CA SER A 223 -3.03 12.23 0.95
C SER A 223 -2.01 13.36 1.04
N LEU A 224 -0.77 13.05 0.64
CA LEU A 224 0.27 14.06 0.42
C LEU A 224 0.17 14.67 -0.98
N VAL A 225 -0.65 14.08 -1.87
CA VAL A 225 -0.85 14.54 -3.23
C VAL A 225 -1.86 15.68 -3.24
N THR A 226 -1.42 16.83 -3.73
CA THR A 226 -2.18 18.07 -3.80
C THR A 226 -2.00 18.70 -5.18
N LYS A 227 -2.86 19.65 -5.53
CA LYS A 227 -2.70 20.42 -6.79
C LYS A 227 -1.41 21.25 -6.83
N ASP A 228 -0.81 21.53 -5.67
CA ASP A 228 0.41 22.32 -5.56
C ASP A 228 1.68 21.50 -5.82
N ASN A 229 1.61 20.17 -5.70
CA ASN A 229 2.75 19.26 -5.87
C ASN A 229 2.51 18.12 -6.88
N PHE A 230 1.35 18.11 -7.56
CA PHE A 230 1.03 17.12 -8.59
C PHE A 230 0.16 17.74 -9.71
N VAL A 231 0.57 17.54 -10.96
CA VAL A 231 -0.07 18.15 -12.13
C VAL A 231 -0.94 17.13 -12.88
N ILE A 232 -2.26 17.24 -12.75
CA ILE A 232 -3.16 16.39 -13.54
C ILE A 232 -3.06 16.79 -15.03
N LEU A 233 -2.68 15.83 -15.87
CA LEU A 233 -2.58 15.98 -17.32
C LEU A 233 -3.96 16.01 -17.97
N ASP A 234 -4.07 16.75 -19.08
CA ASP A 234 -5.24 16.70 -19.95
C ASP A 234 -5.34 15.34 -20.68
N ASP A 235 -6.53 14.97 -21.14
CA ASP A 235 -6.77 13.66 -21.79
C ASP A 235 -5.85 13.42 -23.01
N ASP A 236 -5.45 14.50 -23.69
CA ASP A 236 -4.55 14.48 -24.83
C ASP A 236 -3.11 14.13 -24.46
N LEU A 237 -2.65 14.55 -23.28
CA LEU A 237 -1.35 14.17 -22.73
C LEU A 237 -1.39 12.80 -22.05
N GLU A 238 -2.51 12.44 -21.41
CA GLU A 238 -2.66 11.16 -20.69
C GLU A 238 -2.49 9.94 -21.58
N LYS A 239 -2.92 10.01 -22.85
CA LYS A 239 -2.68 8.92 -23.81
C LYS A 239 -1.20 8.64 -24.00
N TYR A 240 -0.35 9.68 -23.99
CA TYR A 240 1.10 9.53 -24.07
C TYR A 240 1.67 9.02 -22.75
N ALA A 241 1.24 9.57 -21.61
CA ALA A 241 1.65 9.08 -20.29
C ALA A 241 1.38 7.58 -20.14
N LYS A 242 0.20 7.11 -20.54
CA LYS A 242 -0.16 5.69 -20.53
C LYS A 242 0.80 4.84 -21.39
N LYS A 243 1.05 5.27 -22.63
CA LYS A 243 1.96 4.55 -23.54
C LYS A 243 3.41 4.56 -23.04
N MET A 244 3.87 5.65 -22.43
CA MET A 244 5.18 5.72 -21.81
C MET A 244 5.31 4.74 -20.64
N ILE A 245 4.30 4.68 -19.76
CA ILE A 245 4.27 3.72 -18.65
C ILE A 245 4.27 2.27 -19.15
N GLU A 246 3.52 1.96 -20.20
CA GLU A 246 3.52 0.64 -20.84
C GLU A 246 4.93 0.28 -21.34
N LEU A 247 5.58 1.18 -22.09
CA LEU A 247 6.94 0.96 -22.59
C LEU A 247 7.97 0.82 -21.46
N MET A 248 7.90 1.65 -20.41
CA MET A 248 8.78 1.55 -19.24
C MET A 248 8.64 0.18 -18.54
N LYS A 249 7.43 -0.38 -18.49
CA LYS A 249 7.18 -1.71 -17.91
C LYS A 249 7.72 -2.84 -18.79
N GLU A 250 7.66 -2.66 -20.11
CA GLU A 250 8.15 -3.64 -21.08
C GLU A 250 9.68 -3.68 -21.13
N THR A 251 10.34 -2.51 -21.14
CA THR A 251 11.80 -2.41 -21.25
C THR A 251 12.49 -2.47 -19.89
N GLY A 252 11.81 -2.08 -18.82
CA GLY A 252 12.43 -1.85 -17.51
C GLY A 252 13.29 -0.58 -17.44
N GLU A 253 13.20 0.29 -18.45
CA GLU A 253 14.02 1.49 -18.59
C GLU A 253 13.18 2.77 -18.54
N THR A 254 13.74 3.86 -18.01
CA THR A 254 13.11 5.19 -18.03
C THR A 254 13.36 5.95 -19.33
N ASN A 255 14.39 5.55 -20.09
CA ASN A 255 14.66 6.08 -21.42
C ASN A 255 13.90 5.25 -22.45
N ILE A 256 12.92 5.85 -23.11
CA ILE A 256 12.06 5.15 -24.06
C ILE A 256 12.01 5.90 -25.39
N GLU A 257 11.77 5.17 -26.48
CA GLU A 257 11.59 5.74 -27.80
C GLU A 257 10.10 5.68 -28.19
N LEU A 258 9.55 6.83 -28.55
CA LEU A 258 8.12 6.97 -28.82
C LEU A 258 7.88 7.98 -29.94
N ASP A 259 6.88 7.72 -30.78
CA ASP A 259 6.32 8.72 -31.68
C ASP A 259 5.45 9.70 -30.89
N ILE A 260 5.97 10.90 -30.66
CA ILE A 260 5.37 11.92 -29.80
C ILE A 260 5.74 13.31 -30.30
N PRO A 261 4.77 14.21 -30.58
CA PRO A 261 5.07 15.55 -31.09
C PRO A 261 5.90 16.39 -30.10
N GLU A 262 6.78 17.26 -30.61
CA GLU A 262 7.64 18.12 -29.78
C GLU A 262 6.84 18.97 -28.78
N LYS A 263 5.68 19.49 -29.21
CA LYS A 263 4.78 20.28 -28.38
C LYS A 263 4.30 19.51 -27.14
N VAL A 264 4.07 18.20 -27.29
CA VAL A 264 3.67 17.31 -26.19
C VAL A 264 4.84 17.10 -25.24
N CYS A 265 6.05 16.85 -25.76
CA CYS A 265 7.26 16.74 -24.93
C CYS A 265 7.50 18.00 -24.10
N LYS A 266 7.38 19.20 -24.68
CA LYS A 266 7.53 20.46 -23.95
C LYS A 266 6.54 20.57 -22.79
N LYS A 267 5.25 20.27 -23.04
CA LYS A 267 4.23 20.25 -21.98
C LYS A 267 4.53 19.23 -20.87
N LEU A 268 5.07 18.05 -21.22
CA LEU A 268 5.42 17.02 -20.25
C LEU A 268 6.68 17.37 -19.44
N ILE A 269 7.62 18.13 -20.02
CA ILE A 269 8.75 18.74 -19.28
C ILE A 269 8.22 19.79 -18.31
N ASP A 270 7.35 20.69 -18.78
CA ASP A 270 6.78 21.76 -17.93
C ASP A 270 5.97 21.20 -16.76
N ALA A 271 5.37 20.02 -16.94
CA ALA A 271 4.64 19.27 -15.90
C ALA A 271 5.53 18.29 -15.10
N ASP A 272 6.84 18.30 -15.34
CA ASP A 272 7.86 17.50 -14.63
C ASP A 272 7.69 15.96 -14.72
N TYR A 273 7.04 15.47 -15.79
CA TYR A 273 6.88 14.03 -16.02
C TYR A 273 7.98 13.41 -16.87
N ILE A 274 8.71 14.23 -17.62
CA ILE A 274 9.90 13.82 -18.37
C ILE A 274 11.03 14.82 -18.10
N SER A 275 12.26 14.35 -18.01
CA SER A 275 13.42 15.22 -17.73
C SER A 275 14.00 15.84 -19.00
N SER A 276 13.91 15.13 -20.11
CA SER A 276 14.48 15.56 -21.40
C SER A 276 13.95 14.71 -22.55
N TYR A 277 14.15 15.22 -23.77
CA TYR A 277 13.97 14.44 -24.99
C TYR A 277 15.03 14.80 -26.03
N THR A 278 15.29 13.87 -26.95
CA THR A 278 16.13 14.10 -28.13
C THR A 278 15.38 13.75 -29.40
N ASN A 279 15.66 14.49 -30.47
CA ASN A 279 15.02 14.31 -31.76
C ASN A 279 15.62 13.09 -32.48
N GLY A 280 14.75 12.15 -32.88
CA GLY A 280 15.07 11.08 -33.83
C GLY A 280 14.76 11.50 -35.26
N LYS A 281 14.56 10.51 -36.15
CA LYS A 281 14.06 10.76 -37.51
C LYS A 281 12.52 10.92 -37.45
N SER A 282 12.00 12.07 -37.92
CA SER A 282 10.58 12.47 -37.84
C SER A 282 10.08 12.75 -36.40
N ASP A 283 8.80 12.46 -36.08
CA ASP A 283 8.22 12.65 -34.75
C ASP A 283 8.62 11.59 -33.70
N LEU A 284 9.46 10.64 -34.11
CA LEU A 284 10.11 9.69 -33.21
C LEU A 284 11.12 10.41 -32.30
N ARG A 285 10.92 10.32 -30.99
CA ARG A 285 11.77 10.97 -29.98
C ARG A 285 12.19 9.97 -28.92
N LYS A 286 13.43 10.11 -28.44
CA LYS A 286 13.90 9.42 -27.23
C LYS A 286 13.61 10.32 -26.04
N VAL A 287 12.79 9.83 -25.11
CA VAL A 287 12.26 10.56 -23.97
C VAL A 287 12.81 9.93 -22.69
N ASN A 288 13.35 10.75 -21.80
CA ASN A 288 13.79 10.34 -20.47
C ASN A 288 12.65 10.63 -19.48
N CYS A 289 11.95 9.58 -19.07
CA CYS A 289 10.80 9.66 -18.18
C CYS A 289 11.23 9.80 -16.73
N GLN A 290 10.50 10.60 -15.98
CA GLN A 290 10.68 10.74 -14.54
C GLN A 290 10.01 9.59 -13.78
N PHE A 291 10.55 9.24 -12.61
CA PHE A 291 9.98 8.19 -11.75
C PHE A 291 8.49 8.43 -11.42
N ILE A 292 8.11 9.68 -11.13
CA ILE A 292 6.72 10.05 -10.81
C ILE A 292 5.72 9.67 -11.91
N LEU A 293 6.14 9.65 -13.19
CA LEU A 293 5.29 9.25 -14.32
C LEU A 293 4.82 7.80 -14.18
N TYR A 294 5.68 6.91 -13.69
CA TYR A 294 5.35 5.51 -13.49
C TYR A 294 4.15 5.31 -12.55
N HIS A 295 3.98 6.22 -11.60
CA HIS A 295 2.92 6.21 -10.59
C HIS A 295 1.78 7.20 -10.88
N TYR A 296 1.77 7.83 -12.06
CA TYR A 296 0.85 8.92 -12.40
C TYR A 296 -0.63 8.58 -12.13
N PHE A 297 -1.13 7.46 -12.67
CA PHE A 297 -2.56 7.11 -12.53
C PHE A 297 -2.95 6.69 -11.10
N GLU A 298 -2.00 6.29 -10.27
CA GLU A 298 -2.24 6.00 -8.86
C GLU A 298 -2.35 7.31 -8.08
N LEU A 299 -1.42 8.23 -8.29
CA LEU A 299 -1.41 9.57 -7.70
C LEU A 299 -2.63 10.40 -8.15
N LYS A 300 -3.01 10.33 -9.44
CA LYS A 300 -4.20 11.01 -9.98
C LYS A 300 -5.47 10.64 -9.20
N LYS A 301 -5.65 9.37 -8.84
CA LYS A 301 -6.83 8.92 -8.06
C LYS A 301 -6.87 9.53 -6.65
N ARG A 302 -5.71 9.88 -6.08
CA ARG A 302 -5.57 10.45 -4.74
C ARG A 302 -5.63 11.97 -4.74
N CYS A 303 -5.33 12.61 -5.86
CA CYS A 303 -5.38 14.07 -6.04
C CYS A 303 -6.80 14.66 -6.12
N ILE A 304 -7.86 13.82 -6.22
CA ILE A 304 -9.22 14.28 -6.57
C ILE A 304 -10.05 14.78 -5.37
N ASP A 305 -9.63 14.56 -4.12
CA ASP A 305 -10.43 14.87 -2.92
C ASP A 305 -9.81 15.93 -1.97
N ILE A 306 -9.38 17.08 -2.49
CA ILE A 306 -9.13 18.30 -1.67
C ILE A 306 -9.83 19.52 -2.28
#